data_AF-A0A7S3JC04-F1
#
_entry.id   AF-A0A7S3JC04-F1
#
_cell.length_a   1.000
_cell.length_b   1.000
_cell.length_c   1.000
_cell.angle_alpha   90.00
_cell.angle_beta   90.00
_cell.angle_gamma   90.00
#
_symmetry.space_group_name_H-M   'P 1'
#
loop_
_entity.id
_entity.type
_entity.pdbx_description
1 polymer ?
#
loop_
_entity_poly.entity_id
_entity_poly.type
_entity_poly.pdbx_seq_one_letter_code
_entity_poly.pdbx_strand_id
1 'polypeptide(L)'
;KPDLQEEHTRIKKQGGRVEAYKDEYGQDYGPKRVWLQTENLPGLAMSRSFGDLCASRVGVIQKPEIKEYKLTKHDRAIVIASDGVWEFLTNDEVMQILIPYLQNNQE
;
A
#
# COMPACT_ATOMS: atom_id res chain seq x y z
N LYS A 1 -2.92 0.45 -3.50
CA LYS A 1 -3.67 -0.73 -2.97
C LYS A 1 -4.41 -1.40 -4.12
N PRO A 2 -4.63 -2.73 -4.09
CA PRO A 2 -5.28 -3.47 -5.17
C PRO A 2 -6.70 -3.04 -5.53
N ASP A 3 -7.42 -2.45 -4.58
CA ASP A 3 -8.80 -1.98 -4.71
C ASP A 3 -8.93 -0.61 -5.40
N LEU A 4 -7.83 0.11 -5.63
CA LEU A 4 -7.85 1.33 -6.44
C LEU A 4 -8.28 1.00 -7.87
N GLN A 5 -9.17 1.80 -8.44
CA GLN A 5 -9.83 1.52 -9.72
C GLN A 5 -8.84 1.19 -10.85
N GLU A 6 -7.76 1.98 -10.99
CA GLU A 6 -6.73 1.77 -12.01
C GLU A 6 -5.94 0.47 -11.80
N GLU A 7 -5.59 0.17 -10.54
CA GLU A 7 -4.84 -1.02 -10.15
C GLU A 7 -5.68 -2.27 -10.39
N HIS A 8 -6.92 -2.25 -9.89
CA HIS A 8 -7.91 -3.32 -10.04
C HIS A 8 -8.19 -3.63 -11.51
N THR A 9 -8.42 -2.59 -12.33
CA THR A 9 -8.67 -2.74 -13.77
C THR A 9 -7.48 -3.36 -14.48
N ARG A 10 -6.25 -2.92 -14.17
CA ARG A 10 -5.02 -3.48 -14.75
C ARG A 10 -4.87 -4.96 -14.41
N ILE A 11 -5.07 -5.32 -13.14
CA ILE A 11 -4.94 -6.71 -12.66
C ILE A 11 -5.95 -7.62 -13.37
N LYS A 12 -7.23 -7.21 -13.42
CA LYS A 12 -8.27 -7.97 -14.12
C LYS A 12 -7.99 -8.12 -15.61
N LYS A 13 -7.50 -7.07 -16.27
CA LYS A 13 -7.13 -7.12 -17.68
C LYS A 13 -5.99 -8.11 -17.97
N GLN A 14 -5.12 -8.38 -16.99
CA GLN A 14 -4.03 -9.34 -17.10
C GLN A 14 -4.39 -10.74 -16.55
N GLY A 15 -5.66 -11.02 -16.30
CA GLY A 15 -6.10 -12.34 -15.81
C GLY A 15 -5.76 -12.58 -14.34
N GLY A 16 -5.65 -11.52 -13.54
CA GLY A 16 -5.64 -11.60 -12.09
C GLY A 16 -7.01 -11.34 -11.49
N ARG A 17 -7.17 -11.72 -10.23
CA ARG A 17 -8.34 -11.37 -9.42
C ARG A 17 -7.94 -10.56 -8.19
N VAL A 18 -8.86 -9.71 -7.75
CA VAL A 18 -8.70 -8.83 -6.59
C VAL A 18 -9.86 -9.05 -5.64
N GLU A 19 -9.62 -9.84 -4.61
CA GLU A 19 -10.65 -10.36 -3.70
C GLU A 19 -10.06 -10.52 -2.30
N ALA A 20 -10.91 -10.48 -1.27
CA ALA A 20 -10.50 -10.91 0.06
C ALA A 20 -10.23 -12.42 0.06
N TYR A 21 -9.43 -12.89 1.02
CA TYR A 21 -9.34 -14.32 1.25
C TYR A 21 -10.69 -14.83 1.76
N LYS A 22 -11.12 -16.02 1.36
CA LYS A 22 -12.34 -16.63 1.88
C LYS A 22 -12.01 -17.68 2.91
N ASP A 23 -12.61 -17.59 4.09
CA ASP A 23 -12.47 -18.60 5.13
C ASP A 23 -13.23 -19.90 4.80
N GLU A 24 -13.20 -20.86 5.72
CA GLU A 24 -13.86 -22.17 5.58
C GLU A 24 -15.39 -22.06 5.39
N TYR A 25 -15.99 -20.94 5.79
CA TYR A 25 -17.42 -20.65 5.65
C TYR A 25 -17.73 -19.77 4.42
N GLY A 26 -16.70 -19.45 3.63
CA GLY A 26 -16.83 -18.61 2.44
C GLY A 26 -16.93 -17.11 2.73
N GLN A 27 -16.66 -16.67 3.97
CA GLN A 27 -16.72 -15.27 4.38
C GLN A 27 -15.41 -14.56 4.05
N ASP A 28 -15.52 -13.27 3.69
CA ASP A 28 -14.37 -12.43 3.40
C ASP A 28 -13.54 -12.21 4.68
N TYR A 29 -12.29 -12.64 4.64
CA TYR A 29 -11.31 -12.51 5.70
C TYR A 29 -10.19 -11.56 5.29
N GLY A 30 -10.14 -10.41 5.95
CA GLY A 30 -9.10 -9.40 5.76
C GLY A 30 -9.23 -8.57 4.48
N PRO A 31 -8.19 -7.79 4.14
CA PRO A 31 -8.22 -6.88 3.00
C PRO A 31 -8.17 -7.63 1.66
N LYS A 32 -8.58 -6.93 0.60
CA LYS A 32 -8.45 -7.44 -0.76
C LYS A 32 -6.99 -7.64 -1.14
N ARG A 33 -6.73 -8.77 -1.77
CA ARG A 33 -5.41 -9.22 -2.21
C ARG A 33 -5.43 -9.54 -3.70
N VAL A 34 -4.26 -9.54 -4.31
CA VAL A 34 -4.04 -9.97 -5.69
C VAL A 34 -3.77 -11.45 -5.73
N TRP A 35 -4.50 -12.13 -6.62
CA TRP A 35 -4.37 -13.56 -6.84
C TRP A 35 -4.36 -13.88 -8.34
N LEU A 36 -3.88 -15.07 -8.67
CA LEU A 36 -4.06 -15.69 -9.98
C LEU A 36 -5.55 -15.98 -10.23
N GLN A 37 -5.96 -16.03 -11.51
CA GLN A 37 -7.35 -16.23 -11.91
C GLN A 37 -8.02 -17.44 -11.24
N THR A 38 -7.30 -18.56 -11.16
CA THR A 38 -7.84 -19.87 -10.75
C THR A 38 -7.26 -20.38 -9.44
N GLU A 39 -6.22 -19.74 -8.91
CA GLU A 39 -5.47 -20.23 -7.75
C GLU A 39 -5.42 -19.19 -6.64
N ASN A 40 -5.43 -19.65 -5.38
CA ASN A 40 -5.22 -18.84 -4.18
C ASN A 40 -3.73 -18.53 -3.95
N LEU A 41 -3.04 -18.10 -5.01
CA LEU A 41 -1.65 -17.66 -4.97
C LEU A 41 -1.48 -16.35 -5.74
N PRO A 42 -0.53 -15.47 -5.39
CA PRO A 42 0.25 -15.51 -4.15
C PRO A 42 -0.49 -14.89 -2.95
N GLY A 43 -1.61 -14.18 -3.15
CA GLY A 43 -2.32 -13.50 -2.06
C GLY A 43 -1.66 -12.20 -1.62
N LEU A 44 -1.14 -11.43 -2.57
CA LEU A 44 -0.38 -10.23 -2.29
C LEU A 44 -1.31 -9.06 -1.91
N ALA A 45 -1.05 -8.40 -0.78
CA ALA A 45 -1.85 -7.25 -0.31
C ALA A 45 -1.57 -5.94 -1.08
N MET A 46 -0.63 -5.96 -2.03
CA MET A 46 -0.20 -4.82 -2.83
C MET A 46 -0.39 -5.10 -4.32
N SER A 47 -0.55 -4.03 -5.11
CA SER A 47 -0.68 -4.08 -6.58
C SER A 47 0.58 -3.64 -7.32
N ARG A 48 1.58 -3.17 -6.58
CA ARG A 48 2.88 -2.75 -7.09
C ARG A 48 3.96 -3.19 -6.12
N SER A 49 5.00 -3.84 -6.62
CA SER A 49 6.09 -4.36 -5.82
C SER A 49 7.29 -4.76 -6.69
N PHE A 50 8.43 -4.93 -6.05
CA PHE A 50 9.63 -5.52 -6.66
C PHE A 50 9.68 -7.01 -6.32
N GLY A 51 10.13 -7.84 -7.26
CA GLY A 51 10.48 -9.24 -7.00
C GLY A 51 9.32 -10.24 -6.95
N ASP A 52 8.06 -9.80 -6.94
CA ASP A 52 6.89 -10.70 -6.93
C ASP A 52 6.61 -11.34 -8.31
N LEU A 53 7.45 -12.31 -8.69
CA LEU A 53 7.39 -12.96 -10.01
C LEU A 53 6.03 -13.59 -10.31
N CYS A 54 5.40 -14.25 -9.32
CA CYS A 54 4.08 -14.86 -9.50
C CYS A 54 3.01 -13.79 -9.78
N ALA A 55 2.95 -12.75 -8.95
CA ALA A 55 1.96 -11.68 -9.09
C ALA A 55 2.21 -10.81 -10.33
N SER A 56 3.46 -10.69 -10.77
CA SER A 56 3.83 -9.90 -11.96
C SER A 56 3.17 -10.41 -13.24
N ARG A 57 2.82 -11.70 -13.30
CA ARG A 57 2.13 -12.34 -14.42
C ARG A 57 0.66 -11.90 -14.54
N VAL A 58 0.11 -11.29 -13.50
CA VAL A 58 -1.31 -10.92 -13.40
C VAL A 58 -1.50 -9.44 -13.06
N GLY A 59 -0.56 -8.59 -13.48
CA GLY A 59 -0.70 -7.14 -13.43
C GLY A 59 -0.13 -6.43 -12.20
N VAL A 60 0.63 -7.12 -11.35
CA VAL A 60 1.52 -6.46 -10.37
C VAL A 60 2.74 -5.91 -11.08
N ILE A 61 3.10 -4.67 -10.80
CA ILE A 61 4.16 -3.95 -11.53
C ILE A 61 5.16 -3.31 -10.56
N GLN A 62 6.41 -3.17 -11.01
CA GLN A 62 7.46 -2.48 -10.27
C GLN A 62 7.47 -0.95 -10.44
N LYS A 63 6.63 -0.43 -11.35
CA LYS A 63 6.63 1.00 -11.69
C LYS A 63 6.08 1.84 -10.50
N PRO A 64 6.89 2.75 -9.92
CA PRO A 64 6.44 3.58 -8.80
C PRO A 64 5.46 4.66 -9.25
N GLU A 65 4.78 5.24 -8.27
CA GLU A 65 4.14 6.55 -8.42
C GLU A 65 5.18 7.63 -8.08
N ILE A 66 5.34 8.62 -8.94
CA ILE A 66 6.30 9.71 -8.76
C ILE A 66 5.49 10.97 -8.46
N LYS A 67 5.80 11.61 -7.32
CA LYS A 67 5.26 12.92 -6.95
C LYS A 67 6.42 13.84 -6.61
N GLU A 68 6.35 15.07 -7.11
CA GLU A 68 7.34 16.10 -6.87
C GLU A 68 6.71 17.20 -6.03
N TYR A 69 7.42 17.62 -4.98
CA TYR A 69 6.98 18.65 -4.07
C TYR A 69 8.08 19.68 -3.89
N LYS A 70 7.73 20.97 -3.99
CA LYS A 70 8.64 22.06 -3.68
C LYS A 70 8.56 22.36 -2.19
N LEU A 71 9.66 22.11 -1.48
CA LEU A 71 9.74 22.40 -0.05
C LEU A 71 9.77 23.91 0.21
N THR A 72 9.14 24.29 1.31
CA THR A 72 9.08 25.65 1.84
C THR A 72 9.61 25.66 3.27
N LYS A 73 9.85 26.86 3.82
CA LYS A 73 10.22 27.04 5.23
C LYS A 73 9.15 26.58 6.23
N HIS A 74 7.93 26.29 5.77
CA HIS A 74 6.83 25.83 6.61
C HIS A 74 6.79 24.30 6.74
N ASP A 75 7.52 23.57 5.89
CA ASP A 75 7.59 22.12 5.92
C ASP A 75 8.61 21.69 6.98
N ARG A 76 8.13 21.17 8.11
CA ARG A 76 8.96 20.89 9.29
C ARG A 76 9.51 19.48 9.37
N ALA A 77 8.83 18.51 8.75
CA ALA A 77 9.23 17.11 8.75
C ALA A 77 8.62 16.37 7.55
N ILE A 78 9.32 15.33 7.11
CA ILE A 78 8.78 14.31 6.20
C ILE A 78 8.88 12.98 6.95
N VAL A 79 7.76 12.28 7.09
CA VAL A 79 7.71 10.99 7.77
C VAL A 79 7.55 9.89 6.73
N ILE A 80 8.48 8.93 6.74
CA ILE A 80 8.46 7.75 5.87
C ILE A 80 8.45 6.53 6.79
N ALA A 81 7.43 5.70 6.66
CA ALA A 81 7.28 4.47 7.42
C ALA A 81 6.51 3.42 6.62
N SER A 82 6.64 2.16 7.02
CA SER A 82 5.85 1.05 6.49
C SER A 82 4.40 1.11 6.99
N ASP A 83 3.55 0.25 6.42
CA ASP A 83 2.17 0.02 6.84
C ASP A 83 2.01 -0.28 8.34
N GLY A 84 2.97 -0.97 8.97
CA GLY A 84 2.96 -1.22 10.41
C GLY A 84 2.87 0.03 11.31
N VAL A 85 3.10 1.23 10.78
CA VAL A 85 2.79 2.50 11.46
C VAL A 85 1.41 3.02 11.03
N TRP A 86 1.21 3.16 9.72
CA TRP A 86 0.04 3.82 9.14
C TRP A 86 -1.27 3.01 9.22
N GLU A 87 -1.19 1.73 9.60
CA GLU A 87 -2.35 0.92 9.94
C GLU A 87 -2.94 1.28 11.32
N PHE A 88 -2.14 1.87 12.20
CA PHE A 88 -2.51 2.11 13.60
C PHE A 88 -2.52 3.59 13.99
N LEU A 89 -1.74 4.42 13.28
CA LEU A 89 -1.59 5.84 13.60
C LEU A 89 -2.01 6.72 12.43
N THR A 90 -2.77 7.75 12.75
CA THR A 90 -3.09 8.86 11.85
C THR A 90 -1.91 9.82 11.72
N ASN A 91 -1.93 10.65 10.66
CA ASN A 91 -0.92 11.70 10.48
C ASN A 91 -0.87 12.64 11.69
N ASP A 92 -2.01 12.98 12.29
CA ASP A 92 -2.08 13.90 13.43
C ASP A 92 -1.46 13.28 14.70
N GLU A 93 -1.72 12.00 14.97
CA GLU A 93 -1.09 11.28 16.09
C GLU A 93 0.44 11.20 15.92
N VAL A 94 0.90 10.89 14.71
CA VAL A 94 2.33 10.91 14.38
C VAL A 94 2.93 12.31 14.59
N MET A 95 2.23 13.36 14.17
CA MET A 95 2.70 14.73 14.38
C MET A 95 2.72 15.13 15.85
N GLN A 96 1.74 14.72 16.66
CA GLN A 96 1.74 14.95 18.11
C GLN A 96 2.95 14.31 18.79
N ILE A 97 3.37 13.13 18.33
CA ILE A 97 4.59 12.47 18.81
C ILE A 97 5.84 13.25 18.39
N LEU A 98 5.88 13.80 17.18
CA LEU A 98 7.05 14.49 16.63
C LEU A 98 7.23 15.93 17.11
N ILE A 99 6.14 16.68 17.33
CA ILE A 99 6.17 18.12 17.66
C ILE A 99 7.16 18.45 18.79
N PRO A 100 7.17 17.73 19.94
CA PRO A 100 8.12 18.02 21.02
C PRO A 100 9.59 17.93 20.59
N TYR A 101 9.93 17.06 19.64
CA TYR A 101 11.29 16.89 19.15
C TYR A 101 11.66 17.88 18.04
N LEU A 102 10.68 18.40 17.29
CA LEU A 102 10.91 19.38 16.22
C LEU A 102 11.15 20.80 16.74
N GLN A 103 10.72 21.11 17.97
CA GLN A 103 10.94 22.39 18.64
C GLN A 103 12.36 22.51 19.22
N ASN A 104 12.93 21.39 19.67
CA ASN A 104 14.26 21.35 20.29
C ASN A 104 15.43 21.38 19.28
N ASN A 105 15.17 21.12 18.00
CA ASN A 105 16.19 21.12 16.94
C ASN A 105 16.29 22.47 16.21
N GLN A 106 15.88 23.58 16.84
CA GLN A 106 15.98 24.94 16.27
C GLN A 106 17.11 25.79 16.89
N GLU A 107 18.07 25.17 17.57
CA GLU A 107 19.33 25.83 17.98
C GLU A 107 20.35 25.91 16.83
#